data_AF-A0A7H8W6A7-F1
#
_entry.id   AF-A0A7H8W6A7-F1
#
_cell.length_a   1.000
_cell.length_b   1.000
_cell.length_c   1.000
_cell.angle_alpha   90.00
_cell.angle_beta   90.00
_cell.angle_gamma   90.00
#
_symmetry.space_group_name_H-M   'P 1'
#
loop_
_entity.id
_entity.type
_entity.pdbx_description
1 polymer ?
#
loop_
_entity_poly.entity_id
_entity_poly.type
_entity_poly.pdbx_seq_one_letter_code
_entity_poly.pdbx_strand_id
1 'polypeptide(L)'
;MTLAQKTLEIAIAQVGVEEMPRNSNAGPEVEIYLRSVGLAKGYPWCMAFVYWCTQKAALQLGVKNPLKKTGGVLDQYNSSKSLIKKEPQPGDVFILDFKNGTGHAGIVDKVAGTLIYTIEGNTNDMGGREGYKVARRKREIKSIKGFLRL
;
A
#
# COMPACT_ATOMS: atom_id res chain seq x y z
N MET A 1 11.71 -16.70 -4.56
CA MET A 1 11.15 -15.43 -4.07
C MET A 1 9.67 -15.38 -4.43
N THR A 2 8.80 -15.12 -3.45
CA THR A 2 7.34 -15.05 -3.65
C THR A 2 6.92 -13.67 -4.17
N LEU A 3 5.68 -13.56 -4.66
CA LEU A 3 5.10 -12.27 -5.05
C LEU A 3 5.10 -11.28 -3.87
N ALA A 4 4.67 -11.73 -2.68
CA ALA A 4 4.69 -10.93 -1.45
C ALA A 4 6.10 -10.39 -1.11
N GLN A 5 7.13 -11.25 -1.18
CA GLN A 5 8.51 -10.86 -0.90
C GLN A 5 9.03 -9.82 -1.90
N LYS A 6 8.75 -10.01 -3.20
CA LYS A 6 9.21 -9.08 -4.23
C LYS A 6 8.45 -7.75 -4.20
N THR A 7 7.15 -7.78 -3.90
CA THR A 7 6.35 -6.57 -3.66
C THR A 7 6.93 -5.75 -2.52
N LEU A 8 7.30 -6.39 -1.40
CA LEU A 8 7.93 -5.72 -0.27
C LEU A 8 9.30 -5.14 -0.63
N GLU A 9 10.15 -5.88 -1.34
CA GLU A 9 11.47 -5.41 -1.80
C GLU A 9 11.33 -4.12 -2.64
N ILE A 10 10.40 -4.11 -3.60
CA ILE A 10 10.13 -2.94 -4.45
C ILE A 10 9.62 -1.76 -3.61
N ALA A 11 8.70 -2.01 -2.67
CA ALA A 11 8.17 -0.96 -1.80
C ALA A 11 9.26 -0.33 -0.93
N ILE A 12 10.16 -1.13 -0.36
CA ILE A 12 11.30 -0.65 0.43
C ILE A 12 12.18 0.30 -0.39
N ALA A 13 12.41 -0.02 -1.67
CA ALA A 13 13.19 0.83 -2.57
C ALA A 13 12.53 2.18 -2.89
N GLN A 14 11.23 2.35 -2.61
CA GLN A 14 10.52 3.61 -2.80
C GLN A 14 10.50 4.50 -1.56
N VAL A 15 11.03 4.05 -0.41
CA VAL A 15 11.07 4.87 0.81
C VAL A 15 11.81 6.18 0.55
N GLY A 16 11.17 7.31 0.89
CA GLY A 16 11.71 8.65 0.64
C GLY A 16 11.15 9.34 -0.61
N VAL A 17 10.49 8.61 -1.52
CA VAL A 17 9.72 9.24 -2.61
C VAL A 17 8.64 10.12 -2.01
N GLU A 18 8.54 11.36 -2.47
CA GLU A 18 7.57 12.34 -1.98
C GLU A 18 6.88 13.10 -3.11
N GLU A 19 5.77 13.74 -2.75
CA GLU A 19 5.01 14.61 -3.63
C GLU A 19 5.79 15.88 -3.98
N MET A 20 5.61 16.36 -5.22
CA MET A 20 6.22 17.57 -5.72
C MET A 20 5.18 18.42 -6.49
N PRO A 21 4.76 19.59 -5.93
CA PRO A 21 5.12 20.11 -4.60
C PRO A 21 4.52 19.26 -3.47
N ARG A 22 5.07 19.36 -2.26
CA ARG A 22 4.58 18.62 -1.09
C ARG A 22 3.10 18.92 -0.80
N ASN A 23 2.33 17.91 -0.40
CA ASN A 23 0.88 17.98 -0.12
C ASN A 23 0.02 18.32 -1.35
N SER A 24 0.45 17.90 -2.53
CA SER A 24 -0.28 18.10 -3.79
C SER A 24 -0.95 16.83 -4.31
N ASN A 25 -0.67 15.67 -3.72
CA ASN A 25 -0.97 14.35 -4.31
C ASN A 25 -0.48 14.24 -5.76
N ALA A 26 0.66 14.89 -6.07
CA ALA A 26 1.27 14.93 -7.39
C ALA A 26 2.79 14.83 -7.29
N GLY A 27 3.46 14.60 -8.41
CA GLY A 27 4.91 14.43 -8.49
C GLY A 27 5.29 13.30 -9.45
N PRO A 28 6.54 13.26 -9.95
CA PRO A 28 6.93 12.35 -11.02
C PRO A 28 6.62 10.88 -10.72
N GLU A 29 7.00 10.39 -9.54
CA GLU A 29 6.76 9.01 -9.10
C GLU A 29 5.31 8.79 -8.64
N VAL A 30 4.74 9.75 -7.92
CA VAL A 30 3.35 9.69 -7.44
C VAL A 30 2.37 9.51 -8.60
N GLU A 31 2.61 10.24 -9.69
CA GLU A 31 1.82 10.13 -10.93
C GLU A 31 2.02 8.80 -11.66
N ILE A 32 3.17 8.13 -11.51
CA ILE A 32 3.37 6.77 -12.00
C ILE A 32 2.51 5.79 -11.20
N TYR A 33 2.46 5.93 -9.88
CA TYR A 33 1.60 5.08 -9.03
C TYR A 33 0.13 5.26 -9.40
N LEU A 34 -0.35 6.51 -9.48
CA LEU A 34 -1.74 6.84 -9.84
C LEU A 34 -2.13 6.30 -11.22
N ARG A 35 -1.28 6.49 -12.24
CA ARG A 35 -1.54 5.95 -13.59
C ARG A 35 -1.60 4.43 -13.62
N SER A 36 -0.92 3.74 -12.70
CA SER A 36 -0.96 2.27 -12.63
C SER A 36 -2.37 1.73 -12.36
N VAL A 37 -3.24 2.54 -11.75
CA VAL A 37 -4.66 2.22 -11.50
C VAL A 37 -5.61 3.08 -12.33
N GLY A 38 -5.09 3.87 -13.29
CA GLY A 38 -5.89 4.69 -14.20
C GLY A 38 -6.33 6.05 -13.63
N LEU A 39 -5.69 6.53 -12.56
CA LEU A 39 -5.99 7.83 -11.96
C LEU A 39 -5.02 8.91 -12.47
N ALA A 40 -5.51 10.15 -12.54
CA ALA A 40 -4.68 11.34 -12.74
C ALA A 40 -4.05 11.80 -11.41
N LYS A 41 -3.22 12.84 -11.44
CA LYS A 41 -2.67 13.48 -10.23
C LYS A 41 -3.77 14.12 -9.36
N GLY A 42 -3.46 14.34 -8.09
CA GLY A 42 -4.37 14.99 -7.12
C GLY A 42 -5.18 14.01 -6.27
N TYR A 43 -5.20 12.72 -6.63
CA TYR A 43 -5.88 11.69 -5.84
C TYR A 43 -4.96 11.12 -4.75
N PRO A 44 -5.53 10.73 -3.58
CA PRO A 44 -4.81 9.91 -2.61
C PRO A 44 -4.23 8.65 -3.26
N TRP A 45 -2.96 8.36 -2.98
CA TRP A 45 -2.19 7.39 -3.77
C TRP A 45 -1.69 6.17 -2.99
N CYS A 46 -2.13 5.96 -1.75
CA CYS A 46 -1.70 4.81 -0.93
C CYS A 46 -1.97 3.45 -1.60
N MET A 47 -3.21 3.20 -2.05
CA MET A 47 -3.56 1.94 -2.72
C MET A 47 -2.97 1.85 -4.13
N ALA A 48 -2.85 2.98 -4.83
CA ALA A 48 -2.18 3.05 -6.13
C ALA A 48 -0.70 2.65 -6.03
N PHE A 49 -0.02 3.09 -4.97
CA PHE A 49 1.36 2.67 -4.64
C PHE A 49 1.46 1.16 -4.37
N VAL A 50 0.58 0.60 -3.56
CA VAL A 50 0.56 -0.84 -3.28
C VAL A 50 0.31 -1.66 -4.55
N TYR A 51 -0.67 -1.24 -5.37
CA TYR A 51 -0.95 -1.88 -6.65
C TYR A 51 0.25 -1.81 -7.58
N TRP A 52 0.90 -0.66 -7.70
CA TRP A 52 2.08 -0.48 -8.54
C TRP A 52 3.24 -1.38 -8.09
N CYS A 53 3.53 -1.45 -6.79
CA CYS A 53 4.59 -2.34 -6.26
C CYS A 53 4.31 -3.80 -6.62
N THR A 54 3.07 -4.24 -6.41
CA THR A 54 2.64 -5.62 -6.71
C THR A 54 2.66 -5.89 -8.21
N GLN A 55 2.27 -4.91 -9.03
CA GLN A 55 2.29 -5.04 -10.48
C GLN A 55 3.71 -5.15 -11.02
N LYS A 56 4.66 -4.35 -10.50
CA LYS A 56 6.07 -4.44 -10.86
C LYS A 56 6.66 -5.79 -10.45
N ALA A 57 6.34 -6.28 -9.25
CA ALA A 57 6.75 -7.61 -8.79
C ALA A 57 6.19 -8.72 -9.69
N ALA A 58 4.89 -8.67 -10.00
CA ALA A 58 4.21 -9.64 -10.85
C ALA A 58 4.84 -9.72 -12.25
N LEU A 59 5.15 -8.57 -12.85
CA LEU A 59 5.83 -8.50 -14.15
C LEU A 59 7.23 -9.11 -14.11
N GLN A 60 8.01 -8.84 -13.07
CA GLN A 60 9.37 -9.39 -12.93
C GLN A 60 9.37 -10.90 -12.67
N LEU A 61 8.32 -11.43 -12.04
CA LEU A 61 8.17 -12.85 -11.74
C LEU A 61 7.39 -13.64 -12.81
N GLY A 62 6.84 -12.97 -13.82
CA GLY A 62 6.02 -13.61 -14.85
C GLY A 62 4.68 -14.17 -14.34
N VAL A 63 4.13 -13.60 -13.27
CA VAL A 63 2.85 -14.02 -12.66
C VAL A 63 1.77 -12.95 -12.82
N LYS A 64 0.51 -13.31 -12.58
CA LYS A 64 -0.60 -12.34 -12.55
C LYS A 64 -0.59 -11.58 -11.23
N ASN A 65 -0.92 -10.28 -11.29
CA ASN A 65 -1.21 -9.49 -10.09
C ASN A 65 -2.61 -9.88 -9.57
N PRO A 66 -2.74 -10.39 -8.33
CA PRO A 66 -4.03 -10.79 -7.79
C PRO A 66 -4.86 -9.60 -7.25
N LEU A 67 -4.26 -8.41 -7.13
CA LEU A 67 -4.96 -7.22 -6.65
C LEU A 67 -5.88 -6.64 -7.74
N LYS A 68 -6.93 -5.96 -7.32
CA LYS A 68 -7.82 -5.24 -8.22
C LYS A 68 -7.10 -3.97 -8.66
N LYS A 69 -7.21 -3.62 -9.93
CA LYS A 69 -6.69 -2.35 -10.46
C LYS A 69 -7.57 -1.19 -9.99
N THR A 70 -7.34 -0.69 -8.77
CA THR A 70 -8.15 0.35 -8.12
C THR A 70 -7.32 1.21 -7.17
N GLY A 71 -7.66 2.50 -7.06
CA GLY A 71 -7.16 3.37 -5.98
C GLY A 71 -8.02 3.29 -4.70
N GLY A 72 -9.17 2.62 -4.74
CA GLY A 72 -10.08 2.51 -3.61
C GLY A 72 -9.66 1.41 -2.64
N VAL A 73 -9.28 1.77 -1.41
CA VAL A 73 -8.84 0.82 -0.37
C VAL A 73 -9.93 -0.20 0.01
N LEU A 74 -11.16 0.26 0.26
CA LEU A 74 -12.25 -0.65 0.63
C LEU A 74 -12.76 -1.44 -0.58
N ASP A 75 -12.70 -0.88 -1.79
CA ASP A 75 -12.98 -1.61 -3.03
C ASP A 75 -11.98 -2.76 -3.24
N GLN A 76 -10.70 -2.51 -2.98
CA GLN A 76 -9.67 -3.55 -2.99
C GLN A 76 -9.98 -4.65 -1.97
N TYR A 77 -10.28 -4.29 -0.71
CA TYR A 77 -10.58 -5.27 0.33
C TYR A 77 -11.82 -6.12 0.00
N ASN A 78 -12.92 -5.48 -0.41
CA ASN A 78 -14.18 -6.15 -0.68
C ASN A 78 -14.13 -7.07 -1.91
N SER A 79 -13.27 -6.76 -2.89
CA SER A 79 -13.05 -7.59 -4.08
C SER A 79 -12.04 -8.74 -3.87
N SER A 80 -11.31 -8.76 -2.75
CA SER A 80 -10.20 -9.69 -2.50
C SER A 80 -10.49 -10.76 -1.45
N LYS A 81 -11.74 -11.23 -1.36
CA LYS A 81 -12.19 -12.12 -0.27
C LYS A 81 -11.31 -13.36 -0.07
N SER A 82 -10.78 -13.93 -1.15
CA SER A 82 -9.89 -15.11 -1.09
C SER A 82 -8.50 -14.82 -0.52
N LEU A 83 -8.04 -13.56 -0.54
CA LEU A 83 -6.72 -13.15 -0.06
C LEU A 83 -6.74 -12.77 1.43
N ILE A 84 -7.92 -12.55 2.02
CA ILE A 84 -8.04 -12.01 3.38
C ILE A 84 -7.50 -13.00 4.41
N LYS A 85 -6.62 -12.51 5.28
CA LYS A 85 -6.05 -13.20 6.44
C LYS A 85 -6.21 -12.34 7.70
N LYS A 86 -6.25 -13.01 8.85
CA LYS A 86 -6.29 -12.36 10.18
C LYS A 86 -4.90 -12.11 10.75
N GLU A 87 -3.95 -13.01 10.47
CA GLU A 87 -2.59 -12.92 10.98
C GLU A 87 -1.66 -12.35 9.91
N PRO A 88 -0.89 -11.28 10.22
CA PRO A 88 0.02 -10.66 9.26
C PRO A 88 1.26 -11.49 9.00
N GLN A 89 1.79 -11.36 7.79
CA GLN A 89 3.13 -11.80 7.40
C GLN A 89 3.84 -10.69 6.61
N PRO A 90 5.18 -10.63 6.60
CA PRO A 90 5.92 -9.76 5.70
C PRO A 90 5.48 -9.93 4.24
N GLY A 91 5.22 -8.81 3.57
CA GLY A 91 4.71 -8.75 2.19
C GLY A 91 3.18 -8.75 2.08
N ASP A 92 2.43 -8.99 3.15
CA ASP A 92 0.98 -8.82 3.14
C ASP A 92 0.61 -7.34 2.96
N VAL A 93 -0.49 -7.08 2.24
CA VAL A 93 -1.10 -5.75 2.18
C VAL A 93 -2.01 -5.58 3.39
N PHE A 94 -1.73 -4.62 4.28
CA PHE A 94 -2.65 -4.30 5.37
C PHE A 94 -3.74 -3.32 4.87
N ILE A 95 -4.94 -3.43 5.44
CA ILE A 95 -6.07 -2.55 5.16
C ILE A 95 -6.55 -1.89 6.44
N LEU A 96 -6.64 -0.57 6.41
CA LEU A 96 -7.32 0.26 7.41
C LEU A 96 -8.65 0.75 6.87
N ASP A 97 -9.63 0.81 7.76
CA ASP A 97 -10.97 1.34 7.50
C ASP A 97 -11.25 2.44 8.52
N PHE A 98 -11.21 3.68 8.04
CA PHE A 98 -11.46 4.87 8.86
C PHE A 98 -12.95 5.18 8.96
N LYS A 99 -13.81 4.29 8.46
CA LYS A 99 -15.26 4.49 8.32
C LYS A 99 -15.57 5.59 7.29
N ASN A 100 -16.85 5.75 6.95
CA ASN A 100 -17.35 6.72 5.95
C ASN A 100 -16.77 6.54 4.54
N GLY A 101 -16.44 5.31 4.15
CA GLY A 101 -15.90 5.01 2.82
C GLY A 101 -14.42 5.33 2.62
N THR A 102 -13.73 5.78 3.67
CA THR A 102 -12.29 6.10 3.62
C THR A 102 -11.45 5.01 4.27
N GLY A 103 -10.24 4.80 3.76
CA GLY A 103 -9.31 3.80 4.26
C GLY A 103 -7.88 4.12 3.87
N HIS A 104 -6.96 3.30 4.36
CA HIS A 104 -5.55 3.39 4.02
C HIS A 104 -4.95 1.99 3.87
N ALA A 105 -3.94 1.87 3.02
CA ALA A 105 -3.28 0.60 2.75
C ALA A 105 -1.77 0.78 2.64
N GLY A 106 -1.05 -0.30 2.90
CA GLY A 106 0.39 -0.39 2.72
C GLY A 106 0.84 -1.83 2.87
N ILE A 107 2.15 -2.06 2.92
CA ILE A 107 2.73 -3.40 2.91
C ILE A 107 3.41 -3.66 4.24
N VAL A 108 3.19 -4.84 4.82
CA VAL A 108 3.86 -5.29 6.04
C VAL A 108 5.32 -5.59 5.74
N ASP A 109 6.24 -4.92 6.44
CA ASP A 109 7.68 -5.15 6.38
C ASP A 109 8.11 -6.20 7.42
N LYS A 110 7.63 -6.06 8.66
CA LYS A 110 7.98 -6.94 9.78
C LYS A 110 6.83 -7.06 10.78
N VAL A 111 6.69 -8.25 11.39
CA VAL A 111 5.78 -8.49 12.51
C VAL A 111 6.59 -8.60 13.81
N ALA A 112 6.15 -7.93 14.87
CA ALA A 112 6.80 -7.93 16.18
C ALA A 112 5.75 -7.92 17.30
N GLY A 113 5.36 -9.13 17.76
CA GLY A 113 4.30 -9.28 18.75
C GLY A 113 2.96 -8.74 18.22
N THR A 114 2.39 -7.76 18.92
CA THR A 114 1.12 -7.11 18.54
C THR A 114 1.28 -5.96 17.55
N LEU A 115 2.50 -5.73 17.07
CA LEU A 115 2.88 -4.62 16.21
C LEU A 115 3.35 -5.10 14.84
N ILE A 116 3.10 -4.29 13.83
CA ILE A 116 3.68 -4.43 12.50
C ILE A 116 4.48 -3.17 12.15
N TYR A 117 5.57 -3.38 11.44
CA TYR A 117 6.30 -2.35 10.72
C TYR A 117 5.85 -2.41 9.27
N THR A 118 5.66 -1.26 8.64
CA THR A 118 5.00 -1.16 7.34
C THR A 118 5.70 -0.16 6.43
N ILE A 119 5.58 -0.38 5.11
CA ILE A 119 5.92 0.59 4.06
C ILE A 119 4.61 1.11 3.44
N GLU A 120 4.45 2.42 3.42
CA GLU A 120 3.18 3.06 3.06
C GLU A 120 3.43 4.26 2.17
N GLY A 121 2.65 4.40 1.10
CA GLY A 121 2.57 5.62 0.30
C GLY A 121 1.50 6.56 0.82
N ASN A 122 1.54 7.84 0.45
CA ASN A 122 0.61 8.88 0.88
C ASN A 122 0.49 8.92 2.42
N THR A 123 1.65 8.84 3.09
CA THR A 123 1.79 8.91 4.55
C THR A 123 2.82 9.99 4.93
N ASN A 124 3.05 10.20 6.22
CA ASN A 124 4.13 11.05 6.72
C ASN A 124 4.74 10.49 8.01
N ASP A 125 5.85 11.05 8.46
CA ASP A 125 6.55 10.58 9.67
C ASP A 125 5.72 10.85 10.95
N MET A 126 4.80 11.83 10.91
CA MET A 126 4.04 12.30 12.07
C MET A 126 2.68 11.60 12.27
N GLY A 127 2.25 10.73 11.35
CA GLY A 127 1.01 9.96 11.49
C GLY A 127 -0.30 10.73 11.25
N GLY A 128 -0.23 11.84 10.51
CA GLY A 128 -1.43 12.60 10.11
C GLY A 128 -2.25 11.91 9.01
N ARG A 129 -3.49 12.39 8.81
CA ARG A 129 -4.41 11.92 7.76
C ARG A 129 -3.91 12.27 6.35
N GLU A 130 -3.23 13.41 6.22
CA GLU A 130 -2.63 13.90 4.99
C GLU A 130 -1.15 13.51 4.95
N GLY A 131 -0.77 12.65 4.01
CA GLY A 131 0.59 12.15 3.89
C GLY A 131 1.16 12.43 2.50
N TYR A 132 2.41 12.86 2.44
CA TYR A 132 3.03 13.33 1.21
C TYR A 132 4.16 12.45 0.69
N LYS A 133 4.49 11.34 1.36
CA LYS A 133 5.63 10.50 0.98
C LYS A 133 5.43 9.02 1.23
N VAL A 134 6.37 8.23 0.71
CA VAL A 134 6.57 6.83 1.11
C VAL A 134 7.40 6.79 2.38
N ALA A 135 6.86 6.23 3.47
CA ALA A 135 7.56 6.15 4.75
C ALA A 135 7.38 4.80 5.44
N ARG A 136 8.28 4.55 6.39
CA ARG A 136 8.14 3.47 7.35
C ARG A 136 7.20 3.89 8.48
N ARG A 137 6.27 3.03 8.84
CA ARG A 137 5.34 3.25 9.96
C ARG A 137 5.33 2.05 10.90
N LYS A 138 4.83 2.29 12.11
CA LYS A 138 4.54 1.27 13.11
C LYS A 138 3.05 1.29 13.38
N ARG A 139 2.39 0.13 13.32
CA ARG A 139 0.95 -0.01 13.56
C ARG A 139 0.66 -1.13 14.53
N GLU A 140 -0.40 -0.98 15.31
CA GLU A 140 -0.95 -2.06 16.12
C GLU A 140 -1.84 -2.96 15.25
N ILE A 141 -1.65 -4.27 15.33
CA ILE A 141 -2.43 -5.27 14.58
C ILE A 141 -3.93 -5.10 14.85
N LYS A 142 -4.32 -4.76 16.08
CA LYS A 142 -5.72 -4.54 16.49
C LYS A 142 -6.42 -3.39 15.75
N SER A 143 -5.66 -2.46 15.16
CA SER A 143 -6.20 -1.34 14.38
C SER A 143 -6.48 -1.69 12.93
N ILE A 144 -5.97 -2.84 12.45
CA ILE A 144 -6.04 -3.28 11.06
C ILE A 144 -7.33 -4.04 10.80
N LYS A 145 -8.04 -3.69 9.72
CA LYS A 145 -9.27 -4.39 9.29
C LYS A 145 -8.97 -5.82 8.82
N GLY A 146 -7.89 -5.98 8.06
CA GLY A 146 -7.42 -7.27 7.59
C GLY A 146 -6.15 -7.15 6.74
N PHE A 147 -5.60 -8.31 6.39
CA PHE A 147 -4.40 -8.45 5.59
C PHE A 147 -4.72 -9.20 4.30
N LEU A 148 -4.21 -8.76 3.16
CA LEU A 148 -4.33 -9.47 1.88
C LEU A 148 -2.99 -10.16 1.59
N ARG A 149 -3.02 -11.48 1.49
CA ARG A 149 -1.83 -12.29 1.17
C ARG A 149 -1.73 -12.51 -0.34
N LEU A 150 -0.63 -12.05 -0.93
CA LEU A 150 -0.33 -12.10 -2.37
C LEU A 150 0.11 -13.48 -2.85
#